data_AF-A0A7G6WTT5-F1
#
_entry.id   AF-A0A7G6WTT5-F1
#
_cell.length_a   1.000
_cell.length_b   1.000
_cell.length_c   1.000
_cell.angle_alpha   90.00
_cell.angle_beta   90.00
_cell.angle_gamma   90.00
#
_symmetry.space_group_name_H-M   'P 1'
#
loop_
_entity.id
_entity.type
_entity.pdbx_description
1 polymer ?
#
loop_
_entity_poly.entity_id
_entity_poly.type
_entity_poly.pdbx_seq_one_letter_code
_entity_poly.pdbx_strand_id
1 'polypeptide(L)'
;MPTSQTRRRKRDTGPPRVDGDEKATLLAFLDYLREAIANKAAGAPEPQIRTAGVRSGTNVLGLVKHLTYVERFYLLGEEVRDWGGTMRPDPMETIDSVTAAYREAITRSNEVIATYTDLGLPAPRTVRNQEPPSMRWLLVHLIEETGRHAGHADILREQIDHTTGR
;
A
#
# COMPACT_ATOMS: atom_id res chain seq x y z
N MET A 1 8.57 32.03 27.11
CA MET A 1 7.26 31.32 27.05
C MET A 1 7.17 30.63 25.71
N PRO A 2 7.38 29.30 25.58
CA PRO A 2 7.17 28.63 24.32
C PRO A 2 5.68 28.29 24.20
N THR A 3 5.02 28.87 23.21
CA THR A 3 3.64 28.54 22.83
C THR A 3 3.59 27.13 22.29
N SER A 4 2.94 26.24 23.04
CA SER A 4 2.54 24.91 22.59
C SER A 4 1.54 25.05 21.44
N GLN A 5 2.02 24.89 20.20
CA GLN A 5 1.12 24.68 19.06
C GLN A 5 0.57 23.26 19.17
N THR A 6 -0.68 23.15 19.62
CA THR A 6 -1.43 21.89 19.60
C THR A 6 -1.60 21.47 18.14
N ARG A 7 -0.75 20.55 17.66
CA ARG A 7 -0.88 19.92 16.35
C ARG A 7 -2.29 19.31 16.29
N ARG A 8 -3.18 19.86 15.47
CA ARG A 8 -4.54 19.36 15.29
C ARG A 8 -4.44 17.92 14.77
N ARG A 9 -4.67 16.92 15.63
CA ARG A 9 -4.73 15.51 15.21
C ARG A 9 -5.72 15.41 14.06
N LYS A 10 -5.26 14.98 12.88
CA LYS A 10 -6.13 14.61 11.77
C LYS A 10 -7.08 13.54 12.32
N ARG A 11 -8.39 13.68 12.12
CA ARG A 11 -9.34 12.65 12.56
C ARG A 11 -8.99 11.36 11.83
N ASP A 12 -8.84 10.28 12.61
CA ASP A 12 -8.64 8.94 12.05
C ASP A 12 -9.80 8.62 11.12
N THR A 13 -9.47 8.26 9.88
CA THR A 13 -10.50 7.96 8.88
C THR A 13 -10.96 6.52 9.13
N GLY A 14 -12.20 6.35 9.58
CA GLY A 14 -12.81 5.04 9.74
C GLY A 14 -12.91 4.27 8.42
N PRO A 15 -13.19 2.96 8.46
CA PRO A 15 -13.37 2.17 7.25
C PRO A 15 -14.49 2.75 6.37
N PRO A 16 -14.44 2.50 5.05
CA PRO A 16 -15.47 2.94 4.13
C PRO A 16 -16.83 2.36 4.54
N ARG A 17 -17.90 3.15 4.33
CA ARG A 17 -19.30 2.73 4.55
C ARG A 17 -20.01 2.37 3.25
N VAL A 18 -19.24 2.16 2.18
CA VAL A 18 -19.79 1.73 0.89
C VAL A 18 -20.36 0.32 1.07
N ASP A 19 -21.66 0.20 0.89
CA ASP A 19 -22.43 -1.05 0.96
C ASP A 19 -23.09 -1.27 -0.42
N GLY A 20 -22.23 -1.48 -1.42
CA GLY A 20 -22.62 -1.64 -2.82
C GLY A 20 -22.65 -3.12 -3.23
N ASP A 21 -22.42 -3.40 -4.52
CA ASP A 21 -22.12 -4.78 -4.92
C ASP A 21 -20.77 -5.24 -4.35
N GLU A 22 -20.48 -6.53 -4.51
CA GLU A 22 -19.23 -7.14 -4.00
C GLU A 22 -17.99 -6.39 -4.51
N LYS A 23 -17.96 -6.03 -5.79
CA LYS A 23 -16.82 -5.36 -6.41
C LYS A 23 -16.62 -3.96 -5.85
N ALA A 24 -17.69 -3.18 -5.75
CA ALA A 24 -17.67 -1.85 -5.18
C ALA A 24 -17.20 -1.87 -3.72
N THR A 25 -17.64 -2.86 -2.95
CA THR A 25 -17.23 -3.02 -1.55
C THR A 25 -15.75 -3.37 -1.44
N LEU A 26 -15.25 -4.36 -2.19
CA LEU A 26 -13.83 -4.74 -2.19
C LEU A 26 -12.94 -3.58 -2.62
N LEU A 27 -13.31 -2.86 -3.68
CA LEU A 27 -12.56 -1.71 -4.16
C LEU A 27 -12.52 -0.57 -3.14
N ALA A 28 -13.64 -0.27 -2.48
CA ALA A 28 -13.67 0.77 -1.46
C ALA A 28 -12.70 0.46 -0.29
N PHE A 29 -12.62 -0.79 0.16
CA PHE A 29 -11.67 -1.20 1.19
C PHE A 29 -10.22 -1.20 0.70
N LEU A 30 -9.97 -1.64 -0.52
CA LEU A 30 -8.63 -1.62 -1.09
C LEU A 30 -8.10 -0.19 -1.26
N ASP A 31 -8.91 0.71 -1.83
CA ASP A 31 -8.54 2.11 -2.03
C ASP A 31 -8.33 2.84 -0.70
N TYR A 32 -9.16 2.54 0.30
CA TYR A 32 -8.97 3.04 1.66
C TYR A 32 -7.59 2.67 2.23
N LEU A 33 -7.16 1.41 2.08
CA LEU A 33 -5.86 0.95 2.58
C LEU A 33 -4.69 1.50 1.75
N ARG A 34 -4.86 1.61 0.43
CA ARG A 34 -3.89 2.24 -0.48
C ARG A 34 -3.63 3.70 -0.09
N GLU A 35 -4.69 4.47 0.17
CA GLU A 35 -4.55 5.86 0.62
C GLU A 35 -3.93 5.96 2.02
N ALA A 36 -4.26 5.04 2.93
CA ALA A 36 -3.61 4.98 4.24
C ALA A 36 -2.08 4.84 4.10
N ILE A 37 -1.61 3.92 3.24
CA ILE A 37 -0.17 3.74 2.96
C ILE A 37 0.45 5.00 2.38
N ALA A 38 -0.18 5.62 1.37
CA ALA A 38 0.35 6.84 0.76
C ALA A 38 0.44 8.00 1.79
N ASN A 39 -0.55 8.11 2.69
CA ASN A 39 -0.56 9.10 3.76
C ASN A 39 0.57 8.88 4.78
N LYS A 40 1.02 7.64 4.99
CA LYS A 40 2.17 7.35 5.88
C LYS A 40 3.50 7.83 5.33
N ALA A 41 3.66 7.93 4.02
CA ALA A 41 4.83 8.55 3.42
C ALA A 41 4.79 10.08 3.52
N ALA A 42 3.60 10.67 3.41
CA ALA A 42 3.42 12.11 3.35
C ALA A 42 4.01 12.83 4.58
N GLY A 43 4.93 13.77 4.33
CA GLY A 43 5.56 14.59 5.36
C GLY A 43 6.39 13.81 6.39
N ALA A 44 6.76 12.55 6.12
CA ALA A 44 7.74 11.85 6.96
C ALA A 44 9.13 12.47 6.75
N PRO A 45 9.92 12.67 7.82
CA PRO A 45 11.26 13.22 7.68
C PRO A 45 12.25 12.20 7.11
N GLU A 46 13.19 12.70 6.31
CA GLU A 46 14.43 12.02 5.96
C GLU A 46 15.49 12.30 7.04
N PRO A 47 16.35 11.33 7.40
CA PRO A 47 16.45 9.96 6.84
C PRO A 47 15.51 8.94 7.50
N GLN A 48 14.64 9.35 8.42
CA GLN A 48 13.91 8.43 9.29
C GLN A 48 12.92 7.54 8.53
N ILE A 49 12.25 8.05 7.49
CA ILE A 49 11.28 7.26 6.69
C ILE A 49 11.91 6.01 6.04
N ARG A 50 13.21 6.08 5.71
CA ARG A 50 13.99 4.98 5.11
C ARG A 50 14.88 4.25 6.12
N THR A 51 14.89 4.68 7.38
CA THR A 51 15.64 4.03 8.46
C THR A 51 14.81 2.86 9.01
N ALA A 52 15.45 1.72 9.21
CA ALA A 52 14.78 0.55 9.79
C ALA A 52 14.27 0.84 11.21
N GLY A 53 12.98 0.69 11.45
CA GLY A 53 12.39 0.81 12.79
C GLY A 53 12.39 -0.50 13.59
N VAL A 54 12.73 -1.63 12.94
CA VAL A 54 12.80 -2.96 13.55
C VAL A 54 13.96 -3.78 12.97
N ARG A 55 14.38 -4.82 13.70
CA ARG A 55 15.53 -5.69 13.34
C ARG A 55 15.45 -6.36 11.97
N SER A 56 14.24 -6.53 11.41
CA SER A 56 14.06 -7.09 10.07
C SER A 56 14.48 -6.14 8.94
N GLY A 57 14.77 -4.86 9.25
CA GLY A 57 15.10 -3.84 8.24
C GLY A 57 13.88 -3.08 7.72
N THR A 58 12.68 -3.33 8.25
CA THR A 58 11.44 -2.70 7.76
C THR A 58 11.42 -1.21 8.08
N ASN A 59 11.07 -0.41 7.07
CA ASN A 59 10.94 1.05 7.12
C ASN A 59 9.73 1.49 6.29
N VAL A 60 9.20 2.70 6.53
CA VAL A 60 7.95 3.17 5.90
C VAL A 60 8.09 3.31 4.39
N LEU A 61 9.19 3.89 3.90
CA LEU A 61 9.40 4.08 2.46
C LEU A 61 9.51 2.73 1.71
N GLY A 62 10.16 1.74 2.35
CA GLY A 62 10.25 0.37 1.87
C GLY A 62 8.90 -0.34 1.78
N LEU A 63 7.97 -0.07 2.71
CA LEU A 63 6.61 -0.63 2.64
C LEU A 63 5.83 -0.07 1.43
N VAL A 64 5.95 1.22 1.14
CA VAL A 64 5.32 1.85 -0.03
C VAL A 64 5.91 1.27 -1.32
N LYS A 65 7.23 1.16 -1.40
CA LYS A 65 7.91 0.52 -2.53
C LYS A 65 7.44 -0.93 -2.71
N HIS A 66 7.42 -1.71 -1.64
CA HIS A 66 6.98 -3.10 -1.69
C HIS A 66 5.55 -3.24 -2.23
N LEU A 67 4.60 -2.45 -1.71
CA LEU A 67 3.22 -2.46 -2.18
C LEU A 67 3.09 -2.00 -3.63
N THR A 68 3.97 -1.13 -4.12
CA THR A 68 4.06 -0.81 -5.56
C THR A 68 4.38 -2.05 -6.40
N TYR A 69 5.31 -2.88 -5.93
CA TYR A 69 5.65 -4.13 -6.61
C TYR A 69 4.57 -5.21 -6.45
N VAL A 70 3.82 -5.23 -5.34
CA VAL A 70 2.66 -6.12 -5.17
C VAL A 70 1.59 -5.83 -6.24
N GLU A 71 1.25 -4.55 -6.45
CA GLU A 71 0.33 -4.12 -7.52
C GLU A 71 0.82 -4.55 -8.90
N ARG A 72 2.07 -4.20 -9.23
CA ARG A 72 2.72 -4.51 -10.51
C ARG A 72 2.76 -6.01 -10.78
N PHE A 73 3.13 -6.79 -9.77
CA PHE A 73 3.23 -8.23 -9.90
C PHE A 73 1.88 -8.88 -10.18
N TYR A 74 0.88 -8.59 -9.34
CA TYR A 74 -0.38 -9.32 -9.39
C TYR A 74 -1.37 -8.81 -10.45
N LEU A 75 -1.50 -7.49 -10.62
CA LEU A 75 -2.49 -6.92 -11.54
C LEU A 75 -1.90 -6.57 -12.91
N LEU A 76 -0.62 -6.22 -12.98
CA LEU A 76 0.03 -5.80 -14.22
C LEU A 76 0.88 -6.90 -14.87
N GLY A 77 1.01 -8.06 -14.21
CA GLY A 77 1.76 -9.21 -14.72
C GLY A 77 3.27 -8.99 -14.80
N GLU A 78 3.81 -7.97 -14.11
CA GLU A 78 5.23 -7.65 -14.16
C GLU A 78 6.07 -8.64 -13.33
N GLU A 79 7.22 -9.07 -13.85
CA GLU A 79 8.10 -10.01 -13.14
C GLU A 79 8.84 -9.34 -11.97
N VAL A 80 8.78 -9.97 -10.78
CA VAL A 80 9.52 -9.53 -9.59
C VAL A 80 10.42 -10.66 -9.11
N ARG A 81 11.73 -10.50 -9.33
CA ARG A 81 12.73 -11.52 -9.01
C ARG A 81 13.30 -11.40 -7.59
N ASP A 82 13.38 -10.18 -7.07
CA ASP A 82 13.92 -9.90 -5.74
C ASP A 82 12.87 -9.19 -4.86
N TRP A 83 12.07 -10.00 -4.16
CA TRP A 83 11.09 -9.49 -3.20
C TRP A 83 11.73 -8.80 -2.00
N GLY A 84 12.92 -9.25 -1.57
CA GLY A 84 13.65 -8.62 -0.46
C GLY A 84 14.10 -7.19 -0.80
N GLY A 85 14.52 -6.97 -2.04
CA GLY A 85 14.89 -5.67 -2.58
C GLY A 85 13.72 -4.69 -2.69
N THR A 86 12.48 -5.17 -2.85
CA THR A 86 11.28 -4.29 -2.88
C THR A 86 11.04 -3.58 -1.54
N MET A 87 11.57 -4.11 -0.43
CA MET A 87 11.50 -3.50 0.90
C MET A 87 12.65 -2.50 1.17
N ARG A 88 13.55 -2.31 0.20
CA ARG A 88 14.78 -1.52 0.35
C ARG A 88 14.81 -0.43 -0.71
N PRO A 89 14.39 0.80 -0.36
CA PRO A 89 14.55 1.94 -1.26
C PRO A 89 16.01 2.17 -1.61
N ASP A 90 16.29 2.42 -2.89
CA ASP A 90 17.60 2.83 -3.40
C ASP A 90 17.96 4.22 -2.85
N PRO A 91 19.26 4.53 -2.66
CA PRO A 91 19.68 5.87 -2.24
C PRO A 91 19.13 7.02 -3.11
N MET A 92 18.93 6.79 -4.41
CA MET A 92 18.40 7.79 -5.36
C MET A 92 16.87 7.86 -5.38
N GLU A 93 16.17 6.87 -4.80
CA GLU A 93 14.72 6.92 -4.65
C GLU A 93 14.35 7.95 -3.57
N THR A 94 13.49 8.89 -3.94
CA THR A 94 12.93 9.92 -3.05
C THR A 94 11.54 9.50 -2.56
N ILE A 95 11.05 10.13 -1.49
CA ILE A 95 9.66 9.94 -1.03
C ILE A 95 8.68 10.20 -2.18
N ASP A 96 8.89 11.28 -2.93
CA ASP A 96 8.01 11.68 -4.02
C ASP A 96 8.05 10.68 -5.18
N SER A 97 9.24 10.21 -5.59
CA SER A 97 9.35 9.24 -6.68
C SER A 97 8.74 7.89 -6.33
N VAL A 98 8.93 7.41 -5.09
CA VAL A 98 8.34 6.15 -4.63
C VAL A 98 6.82 6.26 -4.50
N THR A 99 6.32 7.38 -3.97
CA THR A 99 4.88 7.62 -3.84
C THR A 99 4.21 7.80 -5.21
N ALA A 100 4.88 8.47 -6.15
CA ALA A 100 4.40 8.61 -7.52
C ALA A 100 4.31 7.25 -8.22
N ALA A 101 5.35 6.43 -8.10
CA ALA A 101 5.35 5.06 -8.65
C ALA A 101 4.23 4.20 -8.05
N TYR A 102 3.96 4.34 -6.75
CA TYR A 102 2.84 3.65 -6.10
C TYR A 102 1.49 4.07 -6.67
N ARG A 103 1.25 5.38 -6.79
CA ARG A 103 0.00 5.93 -7.35
C ARG A 103 -0.20 5.56 -8.83
N GLU A 104 0.87 5.54 -9.61
CA GLU A 104 0.85 5.07 -11.00
C GLU A 104 0.47 3.59 -11.08
N ALA A 105 1.07 2.74 -10.24
CA ALA A 105 0.73 1.32 -10.17
C ALA A 105 -0.74 1.11 -9.81
N ILE A 106 -1.26 1.83 -8.80
CA ILE A 106 -2.68 1.79 -8.43
C ILE A 106 -3.59 2.19 -9.60
N THR A 107 -3.23 3.24 -10.33
CA THR A 107 -4.02 3.72 -11.48
C THR A 107 -4.13 2.64 -12.55
N ARG A 108 -2.99 2.06 -12.96
CA ARG A 108 -2.94 0.96 -13.93
C ARG A 108 -3.66 -0.29 -13.43
N SER A 109 -3.52 -0.60 -12.15
CA SER A 109 -4.23 -1.71 -11.49
C SER A 109 -5.74 -1.53 -11.57
N ASN A 110 -6.24 -0.32 -11.34
CA ASN A 110 -7.66 -0.01 -11.40
C ASN A 110 -8.21 -0.09 -12.83
N GLU A 111 -7.43 0.26 -13.85
CA GLU A 111 -7.78 0.04 -15.26
C GLU A 111 -7.99 -1.45 -15.54
N VAL A 112 -7.10 -2.32 -15.06
CA VAL A 112 -7.25 -3.77 -15.20
C VAL A 112 -8.50 -4.26 -14.47
N ILE A 113 -8.69 -3.88 -13.20
CA ILE A 113 -9.86 -4.31 -12.42
C ILE A 113 -11.16 -3.85 -13.07
N ALA A 114 -11.19 -2.65 -13.68
CA ALA A 114 -12.38 -2.13 -14.37
C ALA A 114 -12.86 -3.04 -15.50
N THR A 115 -11.95 -3.76 -16.18
CA THR A 115 -12.31 -4.70 -17.26
C THR A 115 -13.05 -5.96 -16.79
N TYR A 116 -13.00 -6.29 -15.49
CA TYR A 116 -13.64 -7.49 -14.94
C TYR A 116 -15.08 -7.23 -14.54
N THR A 117 -16.04 -7.69 -15.35
CA THR A 117 -17.48 -7.66 -15.00
C THR A 117 -17.88 -8.81 -14.08
N ASP A 118 -17.09 -9.88 -14.04
CA ASP A 118 -17.26 -11.02 -13.14
C ASP A 118 -15.95 -11.30 -12.40
N LEU A 119 -15.99 -11.20 -11.07
CA LEU A 119 -14.83 -11.45 -10.20
C LEU A 119 -14.50 -12.94 -10.06
N GLY A 120 -15.37 -13.84 -10.52
CA GLY A 120 -15.07 -15.27 -10.62
C GLY A 120 -14.07 -15.63 -11.71
N LEU A 121 -13.86 -14.73 -12.69
CA LEU A 121 -12.92 -14.97 -13.78
C LEU A 121 -11.46 -15.03 -13.30
N PRO A 122 -10.59 -15.78 -14.00
CA PRO A 122 -9.17 -15.87 -13.67
C PRO A 122 -8.50 -14.49 -13.64
N ALA A 123 -7.73 -14.22 -12.59
CA ALA A 123 -6.91 -13.02 -12.47
C ALA A 123 -5.81 -12.99 -13.55
N PRO A 124 -5.20 -11.82 -13.83
CA PRO A 124 -4.21 -11.67 -14.90
C PRO A 124 -2.98 -12.57 -14.76
N ARG A 125 -2.66 -13.00 -13.54
CA ARG A 125 -1.43 -13.72 -13.22
C ARG A 125 -1.66 -15.09 -12.57
N THR A 126 -0.92 -16.08 -13.07
CA THR A 126 -0.74 -17.39 -12.42
C THR A 126 0.24 -17.31 -11.25
N VAL A 127 -0.07 -18.02 -10.16
CA VAL A 127 0.86 -18.17 -9.04
C VAL A 127 1.52 -19.55 -9.16
N ARG A 128 2.85 -19.60 -9.28
CA ARG A 128 3.65 -20.85 -9.24
C ARG A 128 3.21 -21.93 -10.26
N ASN A 129 2.99 -21.55 -11.52
CA ASN A 129 2.59 -22.46 -12.61
C ASN A 129 1.26 -23.20 -12.37
N GLN A 130 0.39 -22.65 -11.51
CA GLN A 130 -0.98 -23.13 -11.32
C GLN A 130 -1.94 -22.24 -12.11
N GLU A 131 -3.18 -22.71 -12.29
CA GLU A 131 -4.26 -21.87 -12.81
C GLU A 131 -4.35 -20.56 -12.00
N PRO A 132 -4.60 -19.40 -12.64
CA PRO A 132 -4.75 -18.15 -11.92
C PRO A 132 -5.91 -18.27 -10.91
N PRO A 133 -5.76 -17.73 -9.69
CA PRO A 133 -6.89 -17.60 -8.79
C PRO A 133 -7.94 -16.66 -9.42
N SER A 134 -9.17 -16.68 -8.91
CA SER A 134 -10.19 -15.71 -9.34
C SER A 134 -9.77 -14.27 -9.00
N MET A 135 -10.25 -13.29 -9.77
CA MET A 135 -10.07 -11.87 -9.45
C MET A 135 -10.61 -11.53 -8.05
N ARG A 136 -11.68 -12.18 -7.61
CA ARG A 136 -12.21 -12.07 -6.23
C ARG A 136 -11.15 -12.42 -5.21
N TRP A 137 -10.51 -13.57 -5.35
CA TRP A 137 -9.44 -13.99 -4.45
C TRP A 137 -8.28 -13.00 -4.48
N LEU A 138 -7.90 -12.52 -5.66
CA LEU A 138 -6.81 -11.57 -5.79
C LEU A 138 -7.11 -10.24 -5.09
N LEU A 139 -8.31 -9.67 -5.25
CA LEU A 139 -8.70 -8.44 -4.55
C LEU A 139 -8.68 -8.62 -3.03
N VAL A 140 -9.16 -9.77 -2.52
CA VAL A 140 -9.08 -10.08 -1.09
C VAL A 140 -7.62 -10.20 -0.62
N HIS A 141 -6.75 -10.82 -1.41
CA HIS A 141 -5.32 -10.89 -1.08
C HIS A 141 -4.65 -9.51 -1.07
N LEU A 142 -4.97 -8.64 -2.03
CA LEU A 142 -4.44 -7.27 -2.03
C LEU A 142 -4.92 -6.45 -0.83
N ILE A 143 -6.18 -6.63 -0.41
CA ILE A 143 -6.70 -6.01 0.82
C ILE A 143 -5.93 -6.52 2.05
N GLU A 144 -5.73 -7.84 2.15
CA GLU A 144 -4.97 -8.45 3.26
C GLU A 144 -3.53 -7.94 3.31
N GLU A 145 -2.81 -8.00 2.19
CA GLU A 145 -1.40 -7.59 2.11
C GLU A 145 -1.23 -6.09 2.39
N THR A 146 -2.09 -5.25 1.81
CA THR A 146 -2.05 -3.79 2.04
C THR A 146 -2.43 -3.46 3.47
N GLY A 147 -3.44 -4.12 4.04
CA GLY A 147 -3.89 -3.92 5.41
C GLY A 147 -2.82 -4.32 6.44
N ARG A 148 -2.15 -5.44 6.21
CA ARG A 148 -1.03 -5.92 7.03
C ARG A 148 0.10 -4.89 7.07
N HIS A 149 0.48 -4.36 5.91
CA HIS A 149 1.55 -3.36 5.81
C HIS A 149 1.13 -1.96 6.27
N ALA A 150 -0.15 -1.60 6.16
CA ALA A 150 -0.67 -0.35 6.71
C ALA A 150 -0.51 -0.34 8.24
N GLY A 151 -0.82 -1.46 8.92
CA GLY A 151 -0.58 -1.62 10.35
C GLY A 151 0.91 -1.54 10.72
N HIS A 152 1.81 -2.08 9.90
CA HIS A 152 3.25 -1.90 10.11
C HIS A 152 3.66 -0.42 9.97
N ALA A 153 3.14 0.27 8.95
CA ALA A 153 3.44 1.68 8.70
C ALA A 153 2.89 2.59 9.81
N ASP A 154 1.75 2.24 10.43
CA ASP A 154 1.22 2.94 11.62
C ASP A 154 2.25 2.98 12.75
N ILE A 155 2.75 1.80 13.17
CA ILE A 155 3.70 1.68 14.28
C ILE A 155 5.01 2.40 13.95
N LEU A 156 5.53 2.20 12.74
CA LEU A 156 6.78 2.83 12.31
C LEU A 156 6.63 4.36 12.24
N ARG A 157 5.49 4.88 11.78
CA ARG A 157 5.28 6.32 11.73
C ARG A 157 5.15 6.93 13.13
N GLU A 158 4.48 6.25 14.05
CA GLU A 158 4.39 6.68 15.45
C GLU A 158 5.79 6.77 16.10
N GLN A 159 6.69 5.84 15.80
CA GLN A 159 8.08 5.88 16.28
C GLN A 159 8.89 7.06 15.71
N ILE A 160 8.56 7.53 14.50
CA ILE A 160 9.29 8.61 13.84
C ILE A 160 8.88 9.98 14.38
N ASP A 161 7.57 10.25 14.48
CA ASP A 161 7.08 11.60 14.78
C ASP A 161 5.79 11.64 15.61
N HIS A 162 5.43 10.53 16.26
CA HIS A 162 4.20 10.37 17.04
C HIS A 162 2.89 10.58 16.26
N THR A 163 2.95 10.64 14.93
CA THR A 163 1.75 10.68 14.09
C THR A 163 1.06 9.32 14.16
N THR A 164 -0.23 9.36 14.48
CA THR A 164 -1.12 8.20 14.65
C THR A 164 -2.36 8.38 13.78
N GLY A 165 -3.10 7.28 13.55
CA GLY A 165 -4.30 7.26 12.72
C GLY A 165 -4.02 6.97 11.25
N ARG A 166 -4.99 6.40 10.55
CA ARG A 166 -4.89 5.95 9.16
C ARG A 166 -4.91 7.10 8.16
#